data_AF-A0AAN5XLF0-F1
#
_entry.id   AF-A0AAN5XLF0-F1
#
_cell.length_a   1.000
_cell.length_b   1.000
_cell.length_c   1.000
_cell.angle_alpha   90.00
_cell.angle_beta   90.00
_cell.angle_gamma   90.00
#
_symmetry.space_group_name_H-M   'P 1'
#
loop_
_entity.id
_entity.type
_entity.pdbx_description
1 polymer ?
#
loop_
_entity_poly.entity_id
_entity_poly.type
_entity_poly.pdbx_seq_one_letter_code
_entity_poly.pdbx_strand_id
1 'polypeptide(L)'
;MPFTQGILQIQALTTNATNKRQYANRYYPALETLPHLNLVLLYPGRINNHGDYRLEFNSNALSHPDIVEAVHDCTSRGHGIIITNFLVDLYINGLNANSNFNININVKNHQLNLDEFKQLVYWIVLQEDINFPRPRYMGVRMPLIRYIEGAISALHPNLLSLDEVIRRTNNHGRRPQPAFIHQDITDYLVQNIQQII
;
A
#
# COMPACT_ATOMS: atom_id res chain seq x y z
N MET A 1 -11.33 -4.75 -12.50
CA MET A 1 -10.41 -5.06 -11.38
C MET A 1 -10.58 -4.00 -10.30
N PRO A 2 -10.41 -4.31 -9.00
CA PRO A 2 -10.69 -3.37 -7.88
C PRO A 2 -9.90 -2.06 -7.91
N PHE A 3 -8.82 -2.00 -8.69
CA PHE A 3 -7.96 -0.83 -8.85
C PHE A 3 -8.21 -0.05 -10.16
N THR A 4 -9.02 -0.58 -11.09
CA THR A 4 -9.21 0.01 -12.43
C THR A 4 -9.76 1.43 -12.39
N GLN A 5 -10.76 1.70 -11.54
CA GLN A 5 -11.36 3.02 -11.43
C GLN A 5 -10.35 4.06 -10.91
N GLY A 6 -9.56 3.71 -9.90
CA GLY A 6 -8.46 4.55 -9.43
C GLY A 6 -7.45 4.88 -10.53
N ILE A 7 -7.00 3.86 -11.29
CA ILE A 7 -6.07 4.07 -12.41
C ILE A 7 -6.64 5.06 -13.43
N LEU A 8 -7.88 4.84 -13.87
CA LEU A 8 -8.54 5.69 -14.86
C LEU A 8 -8.71 7.13 -14.34
N GLN A 9 -9.06 7.28 -13.07
CA GLN A 9 -9.17 8.60 -12.43
C GLN A 9 -7.84 9.36 -12.49
N ILE A 10 -6.73 8.73 -12.11
CA ILE A 10 -5.42 9.40 -12.13
C ILE A 10 -4.93 9.68 -13.54
N GLN A 11 -5.20 8.78 -14.49
CA GLN A 11 -4.88 9.00 -15.90
C GLN A 11 -5.66 10.16 -16.50
N ALA A 12 -6.95 10.28 -16.19
CA ALA A 12 -7.78 11.39 -16.61
C ALA A 12 -7.28 12.72 -16.01
N LEU A 13 -7.00 12.74 -14.70
CA LEU A 13 -6.43 13.92 -14.02
C LEU A 13 -5.11 14.36 -14.67
N THR A 14 -4.21 13.42 -14.92
CA THR A 14 -2.88 13.69 -15.48
C THR A 14 -2.97 14.16 -16.94
N THR A 15 -3.86 13.54 -17.73
CA THR A 15 -4.08 13.92 -19.14
C THR A 15 -4.65 15.34 -19.23
N ASN A 16 -5.63 15.67 -18.39
CA ASN A 16 -6.34 16.95 -18.42
C ASN A 16 -5.62 18.08 -17.66
N ALA A 17 -4.55 17.78 -16.90
CA ALA A 17 -3.80 18.79 -16.17
C ALA A 17 -3.24 19.87 -17.10
N THR A 18 -3.54 21.15 -16.82
CA THR A 18 -2.98 22.29 -17.56
C THR A 18 -1.51 22.50 -17.20
N ASN A 19 -1.15 22.33 -15.92
CA ASN A 19 0.23 22.40 -15.46
C ASN A 19 0.88 21.01 -15.49
N LYS A 20 1.83 20.80 -16.39
CA LYS A 20 2.57 19.53 -16.53
C LYS A 20 3.84 19.45 -15.67
N ARG A 21 4.16 20.45 -14.86
CA ARG A 21 5.32 20.39 -13.94
C ARG A 21 5.10 19.33 -12.86
N GLN A 22 6.17 18.67 -12.46
CA GLN A 22 6.15 17.65 -11.41
C GLN A 22 5.48 18.17 -10.13
N TYR A 23 4.55 17.40 -9.58
CA TYR A 23 3.82 17.68 -8.34
C TYR A 23 3.07 19.03 -8.31
N ALA A 24 2.75 19.57 -9.47
CA ALA A 24 2.13 20.88 -9.57
C ALA A 24 0.63 20.90 -9.27
N ASN A 25 -0.04 19.75 -9.39
CA ASN A 25 -1.48 19.61 -9.19
C ASN A 25 -1.77 18.75 -7.97
N ARG A 26 -2.96 18.92 -7.39
CA ARG A 26 -3.40 18.24 -6.17
C ARG A 26 -4.76 17.59 -6.38
N TYR A 27 -4.92 16.37 -5.89
CA TYR A 27 -6.21 15.68 -5.81
C TYR A 27 -6.40 15.07 -4.44
N TYR A 28 -7.61 15.16 -3.89
CA TYR A 28 -7.94 14.70 -2.53
C TYR A 28 -8.90 13.52 -2.61
N PRO A 29 -8.38 12.27 -2.68
CA PRO A 29 -9.19 11.13 -3.08
C PRO A 29 -10.22 10.68 -2.03
N ALA A 30 -10.06 11.09 -0.77
CA ALA A 30 -10.92 10.68 0.34
C ALA A 30 -11.74 11.86 0.91
N LEU A 31 -11.72 13.05 0.28
CA LEU A 31 -12.31 14.25 0.87
C LEU A 31 -13.82 14.13 1.12
N GLU A 32 -14.53 13.45 0.23
CA GLU A 32 -15.99 13.28 0.33
C GLU A 32 -16.40 12.26 1.39
N THR A 33 -15.59 11.20 1.59
CA THR A 33 -15.92 10.08 2.49
C THR A 33 -15.30 10.23 3.88
N LEU A 34 -14.07 10.76 3.95
CA LEU A 34 -13.27 10.96 5.17
C LEU A 34 -12.64 12.36 5.14
N PRO A 35 -13.41 13.44 5.37
CA PRO A 35 -12.92 14.82 5.22
C PRO A 35 -11.79 15.20 6.19
N HIS A 36 -11.63 14.44 7.29
CA HIS A 36 -10.56 14.63 8.27
C HIS A 36 -9.27 13.92 7.88
N LEU A 37 -9.32 12.98 6.93
CA LEU A 37 -8.15 12.29 6.43
C LEU A 37 -7.45 13.18 5.40
N ASN A 38 -6.40 13.87 5.83
CA ASN A 38 -5.59 14.73 4.95
C ASN A 38 -4.67 13.89 4.06
N LEU A 39 -5.28 13.25 3.06
CA LEU A 39 -4.63 12.45 2.03
C LEU A 39 -4.65 13.21 0.70
N VAL A 40 -3.48 13.39 0.09
CA VAL A 40 -3.31 14.20 -1.13
C VAL A 40 -2.47 13.46 -2.15
N LEU A 41 -2.92 13.43 -3.40
CA LEU A 41 -2.13 13.00 -4.54
C LEU A 41 -1.54 14.23 -5.23
N LEU A 42 -0.22 14.31 -5.28
CA LEU A 42 0.49 15.33 -6.05
C LEU A 42 0.88 14.76 -7.42
N TYR A 43 0.42 15.38 -8.49
CA TYR A 43 0.59 14.87 -9.85
C TYR A 43 0.91 15.99 -10.87
N PRO A 44 1.52 15.67 -12.03
CA PRO A 44 2.14 14.40 -12.37
C PRO A 44 3.36 14.06 -11.49
N GLY A 45 3.65 12.77 -11.36
CA GLY A 45 4.76 12.23 -10.59
C GLY A 45 6.11 12.38 -11.28
N ARG A 46 7.10 11.63 -10.80
CA ARG A 46 8.47 11.67 -11.35
C ARG A 46 8.59 10.86 -12.62
N ILE A 47 7.88 9.75 -12.69
CA ILE A 47 7.89 8.86 -13.85
C ILE A 47 6.92 9.46 -14.86
N ASN A 48 7.41 9.80 -16.07
CA ASN A 48 6.61 10.37 -17.17
C ASN A 48 5.64 9.35 -17.81
N ASN A 49 5.07 8.46 -16.99
CA ASN A 49 3.93 7.64 -17.35
C ASN A 49 2.65 8.48 -17.18
N HIS A 50 1.60 8.12 -17.91
CA HIS A 50 0.31 8.82 -17.98
C HIS A 50 -0.47 8.92 -16.66
N GLY A 51 0.15 8.79 -15.48
CA GLY A 51 -0.53 8.85 -14.20
C GLY A 51 0.33 8.67 -12.94
N ASP A 52 1.66 8.80 -12.98
CA ASP A 52 2.45 8.72 -11.74
C ASP A 52 2.09 9.86 -10.77
N TYR A 53 2.29 9.68 -9.46
CA TYR A 53 2.04 10.71 -8.44
C TYR A 53 2.88 10.50 -7.18
N ARG A 54 2.86 11.48 -6.28
CA ARG A 54 3.31 11.33 -4.89
C ARG A 54 2.10 11.35 -3.96
N LEU A 55 2.01 10.36 -3.08
CA LEU A 55 1.01 10.37 -2.01
C LEU A 55 1.57 11.12 -0.79
N GLU A 56 0.80 12.06 -0.28
CA GLU A 56 1.08 12.74 0.98
C GLU A 56 -0.03 12.47 1.99
N PHE A 57 0.37 12.21 3.22
CA PHE A 57 -0.51 12.07 4.38
C PHE A 57 -0.07 13.06 5.46
N ASN A 58 -0.97 13.95 5.88
CA ASN A 58 -0.67 15.04 6.81
C ASN A 58 0.55 15.88 6.39
N SER A 59 0.61 16.25 5.10
CA SER A 59 1.71 17.01 4.48
C SER A 59 3.07 16.31 4.45
N ASN A 60 3.14 15.03 4.82
CA ASN A 60 4.34 14.24 4.72
C ASN A 60 4.23 13.25 3.56
N ALA A 61 5.29 13.13 2.77
CA ALA A 61 5.37 12.08 1.76
C ALA A 61 5.26 10.71 2.43
N LEU A 62 4.40 9.88 1.85
CA LEU A 62 4.19 8.50 2.28
C LEU A 62 4.93 7.55 1.35
N SER A 63 5.55 6.54 1.93
CA SER A 63 6.34 5.52 1.25
C SER A 63 5.86 4.12 1.62
N HIS A 64 6.15 3.13 0.78
CA HIS A 64 5.83 1.73 1.08
C HIS A 64 6.44 1.24 2.42
N PRO A 65 7.69 1.59 2.81
CA PRO A 65 8.22 1.30 4.14
C PRO A 65 7.37 1.82 5.30
N ASP A 66 6.80 3.03 5.19
CA ASP A 66 5.93 3.56 6.26
C ASP A 66 4.74 2.62 6.52
N ILE A 67 4.25 1.92 5.48
CA ILE A 67 3.16 0.94 5.60
C ILE A 67 3.65 -0.39 6.16
N VAL A 68 4.84 -0.84 5.76
CA VAL A 68 5.47 -2.04 6.32
C VAL A 68 5.64 -1.90 7.83
N GLU A 69 6.16 -0.77 8.29
CA GLU A 69 6.32 -0.45 9.72
C GLU A 69 4.96 -0.43 10.43
N ALA A 70 3.96 0.25 9.85
CA ALA A 70 2.62 0.30 10.42
C ALA A 70 1.97 -1.08 10.58
N VAL A 71 2.15 -1.97 9.60
CA VAL A 71 1.63 -3.35 9.64
C VAL A 71 2.42 -4.21 10.63
N HIS A 72 3.74 -4.05 10.69
CA HIS A 72 4.59 -4.70 11.69
C HIS A 72 4.14 -4.31 13.10
N ASP A 73 4.01 -3.02 13.41
CA ASP A 73 3.59 -2.51 14.71
C ASP A 73 2.16 -2.94 15.08
N CYS A 74 1.25 -2.97 14.10
CA CYS A 74 -0.10 -3.50 14.29
C CYS A 74 -0.07 -5.00 14.66
N THR A 75 0.80 -5.76 14.01
CA THR A 75 0.97 -7.19 14.25
C THR A 75 1.61 -7.46 15.60
N SER A 76 2.64 -6.72 15.98
CA SER A 76 3.31 -6.80 17.30
C SER A 76 2.36 -6.50 18.46
N ARG A 77 1.28 -5.75 18.23
CA ARG A 77 0.18 -5.51 19.19
C ARG A 77 -0.89 -6.61 19.22
N GLY A 78 -0.69 -7.71 18.50
CA GLY A 78 -1.59 -8.86 18.48
C GLY A 78 -2.67 -8.83 17.39
N HIS A 79 -2.59 -7.92 16.42
CA HIS A 79 -3.60 -7.77 15.35
C HIS A 79 -3.17 -8.36 14.00
N GLY A 80 -2.16 -9.23 13.97
CA GLY A 80 -1.62 -9.83 12.74
C GLY A 80 -2.68 -10.49 11.85
N ILE A 81 -3.58 -11.26 12.46
CA ILE A 81 -4.69 -11.93 11.76
C ILE A 81 -5.59 -10.92 11.05
N ILE A 82 -6.02 -9.90 11.78
CA ILE A 82 -6.94 -8.88 11.27
C ILE A 82 -6.28 -8.10 10.12
N ILE A 83 -5.05 -7.62 10.32
CA ILE A 83 -4.38 -6.77 9.34
C ILE A 83 -4.04 -7.52 8.06
N THR A 84 -3.62 -8.79 8.15
CA THR A 84 -3.31 -9.57 6.95
C THR A 84 -4.57 -9.95 6.16
N ASN A 85 -5.64 -10.39 6.84
CA ASN A 85 -6.91 -10.66 6.16
C ASN A 85 -7.45 -9.40 5.47
N PHE A 86 -7.35 -8.25 6.15
CA PHE A 86 -7.73 -6.97 5.57
C PHE A 86 -6.93 -6.62 4.31
N LEU A 87 -5.61 -6.83 4.30
CA LEU A 87 -4.76 -6.55 3.13
C LEU A 87 -5.10 -7.45 1.93
N VAL A 88 -5.44 -8.72 2.19
CA VAL A 88 -5.94 -9.65 1.16
C VAL A 88 -7.31 -9.22 0.66
N ASP A 89 -8.21 -8.82 1.55
CA ASP A 89 -9.52 -8.31 1.18
C ASP A 89 -9.41 -7.03 0.35
N LEU A 90 -8.49 -6.12 0.69
CA LEU A 90 -8.15 -4.94 -0.09
C LEU A 90 -7.64 -5.29 -1.50
N TYR A 91 -6.83 -6.35 -1.63
CA TYR A 91 -6.39 -6.83 -2.94
C TYR A 91 -7.57 -7.28 -3.81
N ILE A 92 -8.53 -7.99 -3.23
CA ILE A 92 -9.67 -8.59 -3.93
C ILE A 92 -10.75 -7.55 -4.24
N ASN A 93 -11.04 -6.67 -3.28
CA ASN A 93 -12.22 -5.80 -3.28
C ASN A 93 -11.90 -4.29 -3.36
N GLY A 94 -10.63 -3.89 -3.25
CA GLY A 94 -10.26 -2.48 -3.31
C GLY A 94 -10.87 -1.68 -2.16
N LEU A 95 -11.38 -0.48 -2.44
CA LEU A 95 -12.04 0.37 -1.42
C LEU A 95 -13.29 -0.27 -0.80
N ASN A 96 -13.85 -1.33 -1.40
CA ASN A 96 -14.97 -2.08 -0.85
C ASN A 96 -14.55 -3.14 0.18
N ALA A 97 -13.25 -3.27 0.49
CA ALA A 97 -12.78 -4.18 1.52
C ALA A 97 -13.36 -3.84 2.91
N ASN A 98 -13.63 -4.89 3.69
CA ASN A 98 -14.20 -4.81 5.01
C ASN A 98 -13.21 -4.18 5.99
N SER A 99 -13.56 -2.98 6.45
CA SER A 99 -12.81 -2.20 7.44
C SER A 99 -13.51 -2.18 8.81
N ASN A 100 -14.54 -2.98 9.05
CA ASN A 100 -15.35 -2.98 10.27
C ASN A 100 -14.70 -3.74 11.44
N PHE A 101 -13.41 -3.50 11.67
CA PHE A 101 -12.66 -4.04 12.80
C PHE A 101 -12.20 -2.89 13.70
N ASN A 102 -12.44 -3.02 15.00
CA ASN A 102 -12.04 -2.01 15.99
C ASN A 102 -10.55 -2.14 16.33
N ILE A 103 -9.70 -1.74 15.38
CA ILE A 103 -8.25 -1.66 15.54
C ILE A 103 -7.75 -0.30 15.07
N ASN A 104 -6.67 0.14 15.71
CA ASN A 104 -5.99 1.38 15.36
C ASN A 104 -4.60 1.07 14.81
N ILE A 105 -4.20 1.78 13.75
CA ILE A 105 -2.93 1.61 13.04
C ILE A 105 -2.16 2.92 13.12
N ASN A 106 -0.91 2.84 13.55
CA ASN A 106 -0.05 4.01 13.64
C ASN A 106 0.72 4.17 12.32
N VAL A 107 0.54 5.31 11.65
CA VAL A 107 1.28 5.66 10.43
C VAL A 107 1.89 7.04 10.63
N LYS A 108 3.22 7.15 10.57
CA LYS A 108 3.96 8.42 10.76
C LYS A 108 3.51 9.22 12.00
N ASN A 109 3.39 8.56 13.15
CA ASN A 109 2.92 9.15 14.43
C ASN A 109 1.44 9.60 14.46
N HIS A 110 0.63 9.21 13.48
CA HIS A 110 -0.81 9.41 13.51
C HIS A 110 -1.54 8.09 13.67
N GLN A 111 -2.55 8.09 14.53
CA GLN A 111 -3.42 6.94 14.72
C GLN A 111 -4.57 6.99 13.72
N LEU A 112 -4.75 5.90 12.98
CA LEU A 112 -5.79 5.73 11.98
C LEU A 112 -6.68 4.56 12.37
N ASN A 113 -7.98 4.67 12.14
CA ASN A 113 -8.85 3.50 12.10
C ASN A 113 -8.61 2.69 10.80
N LEU A 114 -9.19 1.51 10.71
CA LEU A 114 -8.95 0.62 9.56
C LEU A 114 -9.53 1.16 8.24
N ASP A 115 -10.59 1.97 8.27
CA ASP A 115 -11.18 2.57 7.06
C ASP A 115 -10.31 3.72 6.51
N GLU A 116 -9.73 4.52 7.40
CA GLU A 116 -8.73 5.54 7.04
C GLU A 116 -7.45 4.90 6.49
N PHE A 117 -6.96 3.83 7.14
CA PHE A 117 -5.82 3.07 6.65
C PHE A 117 -6.11 2.44 5.29
N LYS A 118 -7.35 1.99 5.03
CA LYS A 118 -7.77 1.45 3.73
C LYS A 118 -7.60 2.45 2.59
N GLN A 119 -8.03 3.70 2.77
CA GLN A 119 -7.79 4.74 1.76
C GLN A 119 -6.30 4.91 1.49
N LEU A 120 -5.53 5.05 2.55
CA LEU A 120 -4.09 5.27 2.47
C LEU A 120 -3.36 4.11 1.76
N VAL A 121 -3.66 2.86 2.11
CA VAL A 121 -3.07 1.68 1.46
C VAL A 121 -3.52 1.57 0.01
N TYR A 122 -4.82 1.75 -0.29
CA TYR A 122 -5.34 1.67 -1.65
C TYR A 122 -4.60 2.64 -2.59
N TRP A 123 -4.48 3.91 -2.18
CA TRP A 123 -3.86 4.93 -3.00
C TRP A 123 -2.35 4.82 -3.07
N ILE A 124 -1.63 4.25 -2.10
CA ILE A 124 -0.18 4.08 -2.28
C ILE A 124 0.14 2.90 -3.20
N VAL A 125 -0.57 1.76 -3.09
CA VAL A 125 -0.28 0.58 -3.92
C VAL A 125 -0.68 0.79 -5.38
N LEU A 126 -1.69 1.63 -5.64
CA LEU A 126 -2.15 1.96 -6.99
C LEU A 126 -1.04 2.58 -7.86
N GLN A 127 -0.08 3.30 -7.26
CA GLN A 127 1.09 3.85 -7.97
C GLN A 127 1.87 2.76 -8.70
N GLU A 128 2.04 1.60 -8.07
CA GLU A 128 2.77 0.47 -8.62
C GLU A 128 2.05 -0.14 -9.82
N ASP A 129 0.72 -0.20 -9.83
CA ASP A 129 -0.04 -0.66 -11.01
C ASP A 129 0.05 0.32 -12.18
N ILE A 130 0.15 1.62 -11.91
CA ILE A 130 0.30 2.63 -12.95
C ILE A 130 1.70 2.57 -13.56
N ASN A 131 2.73 2.42 -12.73
CA ASN A 131 4.12 2.41 -13.17
C ASN A 131 4.57 1.05 -13.72
N PHE A 132 4.02 -0.03 -13.18
CA PHE A 132 4.33 -1.42 -13.51
C PHE A 132 3.03 -2.23 -13.65
N PRO A 133 2.28 -2.04 -14.75
CA PRO A 133 0.95 -2.62 -14.88
C PRO A 133 0.94 -4.14 -14.99
N ARG A 134 -0.02 -4.75 -14.30
CA ARG A 134 -0.40 -6.16 -14.44
C ARG A 134 -1.03 -6.43 -15.82
N PRO A 135 -0.93 -7.66 -16.37
CA PRO A 135 -0.30 -8.84 -15.77
C PRO A 135 1.20 -8.98 -16.07
N ARG A 136 1.78 -8.11 -16.91
CA ARG A 136 3.19 -8.19 -17.30
C ARG A 136 4.13 -8.02 -16.11
N TYR A 137 3.78 -7.12 -15.20
CA TYR A 137 4.47 -6.90 -13.94
C TYR A 137 3.56 -7.28 -12.77
N MET A 138 4.10 -7.20 -11.55
CA MET A 138 3.36 -7.53 -10.34
C MET A 138 2.45 -6.38 -9.85
N GLY A 139 2.75 -5.13 -10.22
CA GLY A 139 1.93 -3.96 -9.87
C GLY A 139 1.60 -3.91 -8.37
N VAL A 140 0.32 -3.72 -8.03
CA VAL A 140 -0.16 -3.68 -6.62
C VAL A 140 0.18 -4.94 -5.80
N ARG A 141 0.44 -6.08 -6.44
CA ARG A 141 0.79 -7.32 -5.73
C ARG A 141 2.10 -7.17 -4.96
N MET A 142 3.09 -6.47 -5.53
CA MET A 142 4.39 -6.27 -4.89
C MET A 142 4.31 -5.62 -3.51
N PRO A 143 3.76 -4.40 -3.38
CA PRO A 143 3.72 -3.74 -2.09
C PRO A 143 2.84 -4.49 -1.10
N LEU A 144 1.71 -5.07 -1.53
CA LEU A 144 0.86 -5.86 -0.63
C LEU A 144 1.59 -7.10 -0.07
N ILE A 145 2.37 -7.81 -0.90
CA ILE A 145 3.24 -8.89 -0.42
C ILE A 145 4.24 -8.36 0.61
N ARG A 146 4.86 -7.19 0.38
CA ARG A 146 5.79 -6.58 1.34
C ARG A 146 5.13 -6.20 2.66
N TYR A 147 3.87 -5.76 2.62
CA TYR A 147 3.12 -5.44 3.85
C TYR A 147 2.84 -6.71 4.65
N ILE A 148 2.48 -7.81 3.99
CA ILE A 148 2.32 -9.12 4.66
C ILE A 148 3.67 -9.63 5.19
N GLU A 149 4.77 -9.44 4.46
CA GLU A 149 6.12 -9.71 4.98
C GLU A 149 6.42 -8.88 6.25
N GLY A 150 5.90 -7.65 6.35
CA GLY A 150 5.94 -6.84 7.57
C GLY A 150 5.25 -7.54 8.75
N ALA A 151 4.06 -8.11 8.55
CA ALA A 151 3.37 -8.92 9.57
C ALA A 151 4.16 -10.19 9.93
N ILE A 152 4.73 -10.88 8.94
CA ILE A 152 5.59 -12.06 9.17
C ILE A 152 6.79 -11.68 10.04
N SER A 153 7.43 -10.54 9.79
CA SER A 153 8.59 -10.10 10.56
C SER A 153 8.29 -9.79 12.02
N ALA A 154 7.05 -9.41 12.34
CA ALA A 154 6.60 -9.22 13.72
C ALA A 154 6.35 -10.55 14.44
N LEU A 155 5.77 -11.54 13.75
CA LEU A 155 5.49 -12.85 14.35
C LEU A 155 6.72 -13.77 14.41
N HIS A 156 7.63 -13.64 13.44
CA HIS A 156 8.79 -14.52 13.27
C HIS A 156 10.08 -13.72 13.01
N PRO A 157 10.51 -12.85 13.95
CA PRO A 157 11.66 -11.96 13.75
C PRO A 157 12.98 -12.70 13.48
N ASN A 158 13.10 -13.96 13.94
CA ASN A 158 14.26 -14.81 13.69
C ASN A 158 14.33 -15.36 12.25
N LEU A 159 13.19 -15.38 11.52
CA LEU A 159 13.10 -15.87 10.14
C LEU A 159 13.16 -14.73 9.12
N LEU A 160 12.59 -13.58 9.47
CA LEU A 160 12.59 -12.38 8.63
C LEU A 160 12.58 -11.14 9.52
N SER A 161 13.64 -10.33 9.51
CA SER A 161 13.68 -9.10 10.30
C SER A 161 12.94 -7.96 9.60
N LEU A 162 12.44 -6.98 10.38
CA LEU A 162 11.80 -5.78 9.83
C LEU A 162 12.76 -5.02 8.89
N ASP A 163 14.02 -4.86 9.27
CA ASP A 163 15.05 -4.20 8.45
C ASP A 163 15.20 -4.86 7.08
N GLU A 164 15.15 -6.20 7.02
CA GLU A 164 15.21 -6.94 5.77
C GLU A 164 13.96 -6.68 4.91
N VAL A 165 12.76 -6.63 5.50
CA VAL A 165 11.52 -6.28 4.77
C VAL A 165 11.59 -4.85 4.23
N ILE A 166 12.04 -3.89 5.04
CA ILE A 166 12.20 -2.48 4.62
C ILE A 166 13.20 -2.41 3.45
N ARG A 167 14.35 -3.09 3.55
CA ARG A 167 15.36 -3.15 2.49
C ARG A 167 14.80 -3.77 1.20
N ARG A 168 14.00 -4.83 1.30
CA ARG A 168 13.32 -5.49 0.17
C ARG A 168 12.21 -4.63 -0.45
N THR A 169 11.64 -3.72 0.33
CA THR A 169 10.60 -2.77 -0.09
C THR A 169 11.21 -1.57 -0.82
N ASN A 170 12.33 -1.03 -0.32
CA ASN A 170 13.06 0.10 -0.90
C ASN A 170 13.98 -0.27 -2.08
N ASN A 171 13.65 -1.33 -2.82
CA ASN A 171 14.55 -1.92 -3.81
C ASN A 171 14.55 -1.14 -5.14
N HIS A 172 14.97 0.13 -5.11
CA HIS A 172 15.04 0.99 -6.29
C HIS A 172 16.09 0.48 -7.30
N GLY A 173 15.69 0.33 -8.55
CA GLY A 173 16.59 0.00 -9.67
C GLY A 173 17.11 -1.44 -9.69
N ARG A 174 16.62 -2.32 -8.82
CA ARG A 174 17.00 -3.74 -8.77
C ARG A 174 15.78 -4.60 -9.09
N ARG A 175 16.03 -5.84 -9.53
CA ARG A 175 14.94 -6.81 -9.76
C ARG A 175 14.17 -7.02 -8.45
N PRO A 176 12.83 -6.97 -8.46
CA PRO A 176 12.02 -7.29 -7.29
C PRO A 176 12.40 -8.67 -6.76
N GLN A 177 12.65 -8.77 -5.45
CA GLN A 177 12.88 -10.07 -4.83
C GLN A 177 11.54 -10.84 -4.77
N PRO A 178 11.55 -12.17 -4.97
CA PRO A 178 10.34 -12.98 -4.83
C PRO A 178 9.76 -12.86 -3.43
N ALA A 179 8.47 -13.21 -3.26
CA ALA A 179 7.85 -13.30 -1.95
C ALA A 179 8.65 -14.23 -1.02
N PHE A 180 8.76 -13.87 0.26
CA PHE A 180 9.37 -14.72 1.27
C PHE A 180 8.46 -15.92 1.55
N ILE A 181 9.01 -17.13 1.44
CA ILE A 181 8.30 -18.39 1.67
C ILE A 181 9.18 -19.25 2.59
N HIS A 182 8.61 -19.75 3.68
CA HIS A 182 9.30 -20.61 4.65
C HIS A 182 8.34 -21.66 5.20
N GLN A 183 8.82 -22.90 5.38
CA GLN A 183 8.01 -24.08 5.77
C GLN A 183 7.38 -23.94 7.18
N ASP A 184 7.96 -23.13 8.05
CA ASP A 184 7.48 -22.93 9.43
C ASP A 184 6.42 -21.82 9.57
N ILE A 185 6.05 -21.14 8.48
CA ILE A 185 5.12 -19.98 8.49
C ILE A 185 3.81 -20.34 7.74
N THR A 186 3.60 -21.64 7.50
CA THR A 186 2.73 -22.14 6.43
C THR A 186 1.23 -22.02 6.73
N ASP A 187 0.80 -21.87 7.98
CA ASP A 187 -0.61 -22.15 8.31
C ASP A 187 -1.56 -20.95 8.27
N TYR A 188 -1.06 -19.71 8.16
CA TYR A 188 -1.96 -18.54 8.16
C TYR A 188 -1.51 -17.36 7.29
N LEU A 189 -0.27 -16.88 7.40
CA LEU A 189 0.19 -15.70 6.66
C LEU A 189 0.71 -16.01 5.24
N VAL A 190 1.28 -17.20 5.03
CA VAL A 190 1.77 -17.64 3.70
C VAL A 190 0.63 -17.98 2.75
N GLN A 191 -0.46 -18.56 3.24
CA GLN A 191 -1.66 -18.79 2.42
C GLN A 191 -2.24 -17.47 1.88
N ASN A 192 -2.15 -16.39 2.67
CA ASN A 192 -2.57 -15.06 2.26
C ASN A 192 -1.68 -14.47 1.14
N ILE A 193 -0.37 -14.77 1.14
CA ILE A 193 0.52 -14.42 0.03
C ILE A 193 0.12 -15.16 -1.26
N GLN A 194 -0.23 -16.45 -1.16
CA GLN A 194 -0.66 -17.24 -2.33
C GLN A 194 -1.93 -16.71 -3.00
N GLN A 195 -2.80 -16.04 -2.24
CA GLN A 195 -4.00 -15.39 -2.80
C GLN A 195 -3.67 -14.12 -3.61
N ILE A 196 -2.48 -13.54 -3.40
CA ILE A 196 -2.04 -12.31 -4.07
C ILE A 196 -1.15 -12.59 -5.28
N ILE A 197 -0.34 -13.66 -5.25
CA ILE A 197 0.56 -14.08 -6.36
C ILE A 197 -0.23 -14.36 -7.63
#